data_AF-A0A7J4M654-F1
#
_entry.id   AF-A0A7J4M654-F1
#
_cell.length_a   1.000
_cell.length_b   1.000
_cell.length_c   1.000
_cell.angle_alpha   90.00
_cell.angle_beta   90.00
_cell.angle_gamma   90.00
#
_symmetry.space_group_name_H-M   'P 1'
#
loop_
_entity.id
_entity.type
_entity.pdbx_description
1 polymer ?
#
loop_
_entity_poly.entity_id
_entity_poly.type
_entity_poly.pdbx_seq_one_letter_code
_entity_poly.pdbx_strand_id
1 'polypeptide(L)'
;MQEFAQANGFKEALLVTDDVVEKADCFFIDGTKSKGIRKDIQRTRHKFCLIAVLGSPERNREILEACPDVLLSPHFAAGKDFMKVRNAGLDSVTCKIAAKNKISIGIDFSEILKAQEQEREILIGRIMQNIRLCRKYKVKMLIATFASSVLEMRSAHDLQAFAQALGMTPKEAQDALHEAGRILMRNQEKKHPSYVSDGIRIVE
;
A
#
# COMPACT_ATOMS: atom_id res chain seq x y z
N MET A 1 -15.55 8.04 -2.81
CA MET A 1 -15.44 6.71 -2.16
C MET A 1 -16.28 5.61 -2.79
N GLN A 2 -17.42 5.90 -3.46
CA GLN A 2 -18.29 4.84 -4.00
C GLN A 2 -17.69 4.07 -5.19
N GLU A 3 -16.84 4.66 -6.03
CA GLU A 3 -16.28 3.96 -7.20
C GLU A 3 -15.09 3.04 -6.89
N PHE A 4 -14.23 3.39 -5.92
CA PHE A 4 -13.12 2.51 -5.48
C PHE A 4 -13.63 1.23 -4.80
N ALA A 5 -14.79 1.32 -4.16
CA ALA A 5 -15.46 0.21 -3.49
C ALA A 5 -16.44 -0.56 -4.40
N GLN A 6 -16.80 -0.06 -5.59
CA GLN A 6 -17.75 -0.72 -6.48
C GLN A 6 -17.11 -1.66 -7.52
N ALA A 7 -15.82 -1.55 -7.78
CA ALA A 7 -15.13 -2.48 -8.67
C ALA A 7 -14.32 -3.50 -7.87
N ASN A 8 -14.80 -4.75 -7.82
CA ASN A 8 -13.91 -5.87 -7.63
C ASN A 8 -12.87 -5.86 -8.76
N GLY A 9 -11.70 -5.29 -8.47
CA GLY A 9 -10.47 -5.38 -9.26
C GLY A 9 -10.41 -4.44 -10.45
N PHE A 10 -9.70 -3.32 -10.29
CA PHE A 10 -8.88 -2.82 -11.41
C PHE A 10 -7.92 -3.95 -11.80
N LYS A 11 -8.01 -4.42 -13.04
CA LYS A 11 -7.06 -5.42 -13.59
C LYS A 11 -5.69 -4.80 -13.89
N GLU A 12 -5.66 -3.47 -14.05
CA GLU A 12 -4.49 -2.66 -14.32
C GLU A 12 -4.66 -1.39 -13.48
N ALA A 13 -3.72 -1.07 -12.59
CA ALA A 13 -3.61 0.27 -12.06
C ALA A 13 -2.35 0.91 -12.63
N LEU A 14 -2.50 2.17 -13.01
CA LEU A 14 -1.39 3.04 -13.34
C LEU A 14 -0.64 3.32 -12.02
N LEU A 15 0.53 2.71 -11.86
CA LEU A 15 1.45 3.09 -10.80
C LEU A 15 2.51 4.00 -11.41
N VAL A 16 2.74 5.14 -10.76
CA VAL A 16 3.88 6.00 -11.10
C VAL A 16 5.09 5.43 -10.36
N THR A 17 6.00 4.84 -11.11
CA THR A 17 7.33 4.46 -10.61
C THR A 17 8.36 5.09 -11.52
N ASP A 18 9.28 5.86 -10.94
CA ASP A 18 10.50 6.37 -11.62
C ASP A 18 10.21 7.29 -12.81
N ASP A 19 9.18 8.14 -12.70
CA ASP A 19 8.68 9.03 -13.76
C ASP A 19 8.14 8.30 -15.00
N VAL A 20 8.01 6.97 -14.94
CA VAL A 20 7.37 6.15 -15.97
C VAL A 20 6.01 5.69 -15.46
N VAL A 21 5.01 5.85 -16.32
CA VAL A 21 3.70 5.27 -16.12
C VAL A 21 3.78 3.80 -16.52
N GLU A 22 3.94 2.90 -15.54
CA GLU A 22 3.90 1.46 -15.82
C GLU A 22 2.50 0.90 -15.59
N LYS A 23 2.01 0.13 -16.57
CA LYS A 23 0.91 -0.80 -16.36
C LYS A 23 1.44 -1.95 -15.52
N ALA A 24 1.16 -1.93 -14.22
CA ALA A 24 1.48 -3.05 -13.36
C ALA A 24 0.34 -4.09 -13.40
N ASP A 25 0.71 -5.38 -13.46
CA ASP A 25 -0.18 -6.50 -13.13
C ASP A 25 -0.45 -6.51 -11.61
N CYS A 26 -1.14 -5.48 -11.14
CA CYS A 26 -1.53 -5.29 -9.76
C CYS A 26 -3.01 -5.61 -9.59
N PHE A 27 -3.33 -6.36 -8.54
CA PHE A 27 -4.70 -6.65 -8.16
C PHE A 27 -5.03 -6.00 -6.83
N PHE A 28 -6.14 -5.28 -6.81
CA PHE A 28 -6.67 -4.63 -5.61
C PHE A 28 -7.79 -5.47 -5.02
N ILE A 29 -7.67 -5.76 -3.73
CA ILE A 29 -8.70 -6.44 -2.95
C ILE A 29 -9.27 -5.44 -1.95
N ASP A 30 -10.59 -5.26 -1.97
CA ASP A 30 -11.29 -4.55 -0.91
C ASP A 30 -11.35 -5.44 0.34
N GLY A 31 -10.42 -5.20 1.27
CA GLY A 31 -10.34 -5.92 2.53
C GLY A 31 -11.52 -5.65 3.46
N THR A 32 -12.33 -4.62 3.22
CA THR A 32 -13.53 -4.36 4.05
C THR A 32 -14.64 -5.36 3.76
N LYS A 33 -14.80 -5.77 2.49
CA LYS A 33 -15.90 -6.62 2.02
C LYS A 33 -15.56 -8.10 1.92
N SER A 34 -14.28 -8.45 1.78
CA SER A 34 -13.87 -9.86 1.57
C SER A 34 -14.21 -10.72 2.79
N LYS A 35 -14.93 -11.82 2.60
CA LYS A 35 -15.22 -12.80 3.67
C LYS A 35 -14.04 -13.74 3.96
N GLY A 36 -12.99 -13.72 3.14
CA GLY A 36 -11.91 -14.71 3.20
C GLY A 36 -10.62 -14.21 2.53
N ILE A 37 -10.03 -13.16 3.09
CA ILE A 37 -8.86 -12.45 2.53
C ILE A 37 -7.72 -13.41 2.18
N ARG A 38 -7.41 -14.38 3.05
CA ARG A 38 -6.34 -15.35 2.80
C ARG A 38 -6.57 -16.19 1.55
N LYS A 39 -7.81 -16.64 1.31
CA LYS A 39 -8.15 -17.43 0.11
C LYS A 39 -8.07 -16.58 -1.15
N ASP A 40 -8.54 -15.34 -1.07
CA ASP A 40 -8.53 -14.40 -2.19
C ASP A 40 -7.08 -14.05 -2.60
N ILE A 41 -6.21 -13.76 -1.62
CA ILE A 41 -4.79 -13.51 -1.87
C ILE A 41 -4.13 -14.74 -2.53
N GLN A 42 -4.36 -15.95 -2.01
CA GLN A 42 -3.77 -17.17 -2.56
C GLN A 42 -4.19 -17.43 -4.01
N ARG A 43 -5.47 -17.25 -4.34
CA ARG A 43 -5.98 -17.40 -5.72
C ARG A 43 -5.33 -16.39 -6.67
N THR A 44 -5.14 -15.16 -6.19
CA THR A 44 -4.61 -14.05 -6.98
C THR A 44 -3.09 -14.11 -7.14
N ARG A 45 -2.36 -14.68 -6.17
CA ARG A 45 -0.88 -14.80 -6.18
C ARG A 45 -0.32 -15.47 -7.44
N HIS A 46 -1.03 -16.45 -8.00
CA HIS A 46 -0.59 -17.11 -9.23
C HIS A 46 -0.66 -16.17 -10.45
N LYS A 47 -1.68 -15.31 -10.52
CA LYS A 47 -1.96 -14.49 -11.70
C LYS A 47 -1.23 -13.15 -11.67
N PHE A 48 -1.16 -12.50 -10.51
CA PHE A 48 -0.67 -11.12 -10.40
C PHE A 48 0.64 -11.03 -9.62
N CYS A 49 1.46 -10.04 -9.95
CA CYS A 49 2.77 -9.84 -9.35
C CYS A 49 2.74 -8.82 -8.21
N LEU A 50 1.68 -8.01 -8.08
CA LEU A 50 1.49 -7.13 -6.93
C LEU A 50 0.06 -7.28 -6.40
N ILE A 51 -0.07 -7.56 -5.10
CA ILE A 51 -1.38 -7.61 -4.44
C ILE A 51 -1.43 -6.54 -3.38
N ALA A 52 -2.28 -5.54 -3.62
CA ALA A 52 -2.61 -4.49 -2.67
C ALA A 52 -3.99 -4.77 -2.07
N VAL A 53 -4.10 -4.65 -0.75
CA VAL A 53 -5.36 -4.88 -0.03
C VAL A 53 -5.72 -3.62 0.73
N LEU A 54 -6.94 -3.12 0.50
CA LEU A 54 -7.48 -2.00 1.25
C LEU A 54 -7.72 -2.40 2.71
N GLY A 55 -7.14 -1.65 3.63
CA GLY A 55 -7.22 -1.87 5.06
C GLY A 55 -8.49 -1.32 5.71
N SER A 56 -8.71 -1.71 6.95
CA SER A 56 -9.55 -0.99 7.93
C SER A 56 -9.01 -1.29 9.32
N PRO A 57 -9.13 -0.38 10.31
CA PRO A 57 -8.57 -0.60 11.65
C PRO A 57 -8.95 -1.95 12.27
N GLU A 58 -10.17 -2.42 12.01
CA GLU A 58 -10.72 -3.67 12.55
C GLU A 58 -10.12 -4.91 11.86
N ARG A 59 -9.72 -4.79 10.59
CA ARG A 59 -9.28 -5.91 9.75
C ARG A 59 -7.80 -5.92 9.41
N ASN A 60 -7.07 -4.83 9.69
CA ASN A 60 -5.65 -4.70 9.33
C ASN A 60 -4.80 -5.87 9.84
N ARG A 61 -5.08 -6.38 11.04
CA ARG A 61 -4.36 -7.54 11.57
C ARG A 61 -4.60 -8.81 10.75
N GLU A 62 -5.86 -9.11 10.43
CA GLU A 62 -6.25 -10.25 9.60
C GLU A 62 -5.58 -10.15 8.22
N ILE A 63 -5.61 -8.95 7.62
CA ILE A 63 -4.99 -8.68 6.31
C ILE A 63 -3.48 -8.92 6.39
N LEU A 64 -2.79 -8.39 7.39
CA LEU A 64 -1.33 -8.54 7.54
C LEU A 64 -0.91 -9.99 7.81
N GLU A 65 -1.71 -10.76 8.53
CA GLU A 65 -1.49 -12.20 8.76
C GLU A 65 -1.69 -13.02 7.47
N ALA A 66 -2.50 -12.54 6.54
CA ALA A 66 -2.71 -13.15 5.22
C ALA A 66 -1.57 -12.87 4.21
N CYS A 67 -0.58 -12.06 4.59
CA CYS A 67 0.64 -11.76 3.81
C CYS A 67 0.40 -11.21 2.39
N PRO A 68 -0.34 -10.09 2.22
CA PRO A 68 -0.34 -9.33 0.96
C PRO A 68 1.03 -8.69 0.70
N ASP A 69 1.23 -8.11 -0.48
CA ASP A 69 2.44 -7.33 -0.74
C ASP A 69 2.34 -5.92 -0.15
N VAL A 70 1.14 -5.32 -0.23
CA VAL A 70 0.86 -3.97 0.25
C VAL A 70 -0.44 -3.94 1.05
N LEU A 71 -0.41 -3.32 2.24
CA LEU A 71 -1.61 -2.89 2.96
C LEU A 71 -1.88 -1.43 2.61
N LEU A 72 -2.93 -1.17 1.83
CA LEU A 72 -3.30 0.16 1.37
C LEU A 72 -4.19 0.84 2.40
N SER A 73 -3.89 2.10 2.71
CA SER A 73 -4.73 2.99 3.53
C SER A 73 -5.29 2.32 4.80
N PRO A 74 -4.44 1.93 5.76
CA PRO A 74 -4.87 1.21 6.96
C PRO A 74 -5.89 1.97 7.83
N HIS A 75 -5.97 3.29 7.65
CA HIS A 75 -6.90 4.19 8.34
C HIS A 75 -8.26 4.30 7.64
N PHE A 76 -8.47 3.61 6.52
CA PHE A 76 -9.71 3.66 5.77
C PHE A 76 -10.89 3.21 6.62
N ALA A 77 -12.02 3.92 6.49
CA ALA A 77 -13.23 3.73 7.29
C ALA A 77 -13.03 3.82 8.82
N ALA A 78 -11.91 4.38 9.30
CA ALA A 78 -11.67 4.53 10.72
C ALA A 78 -12.66 5.53 11.34
N GLY A 79 -13.29 5.12 12.46
CA GLY A 79 -14.19 5.95 13.26
C GLY A 79 -13.49 7.13 13.94
N LYS A 80 -14.09 7.69 15.00
CA LYS A 80 -13.50 8.83 15.71
C LYS A 80 -12.12 8.50 16.29
N ASP A 81 -11.27 9.52 16.35
CA ASP A 81 -9.97 9.41 17.00
C ASP A 81 -10.13 9.13 18.50
N PHE A 82 -9.15 8.42 19.07
CA PHE A 82 -9.12 8.16 20.50
C PHE A 82 -8.57 9.38 21.25
N MET A 83 -8.83 9.45 22.56
CA MET A 83 -8.45 10.59 23.39
C MET A 83 -6.95 10.97 23.32
N LYS A 84 -6.06 10.00 23.09
CA LYS A 84 -4.60 10.20 23.10
C LYS A 84 -3.91 9.91 21.76
N VAL A 85 -4.61 9.29 20.82
CA VAL A 85 -4.00 8.72 19.60
C VAL A 85 -5.01 8.81 18.47
N ARG A 86 -4.56 9.15 17.25
CA ARG A 86 -5.44 9.15 16.08
C ARG A 86 -5.78 7.71 15.72
N ASN A 87 -7.02 7.48 15.28
CA ASN A 87 -7.44 6.17 14.79
C ASN A 87 -6.88 5.96 13.36
N ALA A 88 -5.57 5.75 13.27
CA ALA A 88 -4.83 5.66 12.01
C ALA A 88 -4.70 4.22 11.48
N GLY A 89 -5.29 3.24 12.16
CA GLY A 89 -5.32 1.84 11.77
C GLY A 89 -4.03 1.04 11.99
N LEU A 90 -2.91 1.69 12.31
CA LEU A 90 -1.66 1.02 12.69
C LEU A 90 -1.35 1.20 14.17
N ASP A 91 -0.72 0.17 14.72
CA ASP A 91 -0.21 0.10 16.07
C ASP A 91 1.14 -0.65 16.10
N SER A 92 1.68 -0.87 17.31
CA SER A 92 2.95 -1.59 17.46
C SER A 92 2.91 -3.06 17.00
N VAL A 93 1.75 -3.71 17.07
CA VAL A 93 1.60 -5.14 16.77
C VAL A 93 1.51 -5.34 15.25
N THR A 94 0.60 -4.62 14.61
CA THR A 94 0.44 -4.58 13.14
C THR A 94 1.74 -4.18 12.44
N CYS A 95 2.45 -3.16 12.92
CA CYS A 95 3.75 -2.78 12.34
C CYS A 95 4.80 -3.89 12.45
N LYS A 96 4.87 -4.61 13.59
CA LYS A 96 5.78 -5.75 13.74
C LYS A 96 5.45 -6.90 12.80
N ILE A 97 4.15 -7.19 12.61
CA ILE A 97 3.69 -8.20 11.65
C ILE A 97 4.07 -7.78 10.22
N ALA A 98 3.83 -6.52 9.86
CA ALA A 98 4.18 -5.98 8.54
C ALA A 98 5.70 -6.08 8.26
N ALA A 99 6.54 -5.66 9.22
CA ALA A 99 7.99 -5.76 9.10
C ALA A 99 8.45 -7.22 8.97
N LYS A 100 7.92 -8.13 9.80
CA LYS A 100 8.27 -9.56 9.78
C LYS A 100 7.91 -10.20 8.43
N ASN A 101 6.74 -9.88 7.90
CA ASN A 101 6.22 -10.48 6.67
C ASN A 101 6.66 -9.73 5.41
N LYS A 102 7.53 -8.71 5.53
CA LYS A 102 8.01 -7.86 4.43
C LYS A 102 6.85 -7.23 3.62
N ILE A 103 5.81 -6.79 4.33
CA ILE A 103 4.62 -6.12 3.78
C ILE A 103 4.85 -4.61 3.85
N SER A 104 4.58 -3.92 2.74
CA SER A 104 4.70 -2.47 2.66
C SER A 104 3.38 -1.79 3.01
N ILE A 105 3.44 -0.62 3.65
CA ILE A 105 2.25 0.21 3.92
C ILE A 105 2.08 1.20 2.77
N GLY A 106 0.95 1.12 2.09
CA GLY A 106 0.58 1.99 0.97
C GLY A 106 -0.12 3.26 1.44
N ILE A 107 0.34 4.39 0.93
CA ILE A 107 -0.28 5.71 1.06
C ILE A 107 -0.94 6.04 -0.27
N ASP A 108 -2.26 6.16 -0.25
CA ASP A 108 -3.06 6.54 -1.42
C ASP A 108 -3.20 8.07 -1.52
N PHE A 109 -2.64 8.67 -2.56
CA PHE A 109 -2.77 10.10 -2.80
C PHE A 109 -4.18 10.50 -3.29
N SER A 110 -4.88 9.63 -4.00
CA SER A 110 -6.24 9.90 -4.49
C SER A 110 -7.23 10.12 -3.35
N GLU A 111 -7.03 9.47 -2.20
CA GLU A 111 -7.84 9.68 -1.00
C GLU A 111 -7.74 11.13 -0.51
N ILE A 112 -6.54 11.70 -0.53
CA ILE A 112 -6.29 13.07 -0.09
C ILE A 112 -6.90 14.07 -1.06
N LEU A 113 -6.79 13.81 -2.37
CA LEU A 113 -7.41 14.63 -3.41
C LEU A 113 -8.94 14.67 -3.26
N LYS A 114 -9.55 13.52 -2.96
CA LYS A 114 -11.00 13.35 -2.88
C LYS A 114 -11.60 13.75 -1.53
N ALA A 115 -10.82 13.73 -0.45
CA ALA A 115 -11.27 14.13 0.88
C ALA A 115 -11.63 15.63 0.93
N GLN A 116 -12.74 15.96 1.59
CA GLN A 116 -13.25 17.33 1.72
C GLN A 116 -12.95 17.91 3.11
N GLU A 117 -12.55 19.18 3.15
CA GLU A 117 -12.45 20.00 4.37
C GLU A 117 -11.84 19.26 5.58
N GLN A 118 -12.62 19.09 6.65
CA GLN A 118 -12.20 18.48 7.92
C GLN A 118 -11.76 17.03 7.77
N GLU A 119 -12.35 16.28 6.82
CA GLU A 119 -11.95 14.90 6.57
C GLU A 119 -10.51 14.83 6.07
N ARG A 120 -10.11 15.81 5.24
CA ARG A 120 -8.74 15.89 4.70
C ARG A 120 -7.72 16.18 5.80
N GLU A 121 -8.05 17.07 6.73
CA GLU A 121 -7.17 17.39 7.87
C GLU A 121 -6.94 16.17 8.77
N ILE A 122 -8.01 15.44 9.09
CA ILE A 122 -7.96 14.21 9.90
C ILE A 122 -7.15 13.14 9.15
N LEU A 123 -7.42 12.96 7.85
CA LEU A 123 -6.74 12.02 6.98
C LEU A 123 -5.23 12.25 6.95
N ILE A 124 -4.79 13.48 6.64
CA ILE A 124 -3.38 13.88 6.65
C ILE A 124 -2.79 13.55 8.02
N GLY A 125 -3.50 13.89 9.10
CA GLY A 125 -3.06 13.61 10.44
C GLY A 125 -2.81 12.12 10.73
N ARG A 126 -3.68 11.23 10.23
CA ARG A 126 -3.54 9.78 10.35
C ARG A 126 -2.38 9.25 9.52
N ILE A 127 -2.20 9.76 8.30
CA ILE A 127 -1.07 9.40 7.44
C ILE A 127 0.26 9.78 8.11
N MET A 128 0.39 11.00 8.64
CA MET A 128 1.58 11.44 9.36
C MET A 128 1.90 10.55 10.58
N GLN A 129 0.87 10.09 11.31
CA GLN A 129 1.05 9.15 12.42
C GLN A 129 1.58 7.80 11.91
N ASN A 130 1.03 7.29 10.82
CA ASN A 130 1.46 6.03 10.21
C ASN A 130 2.90 6.10 9.69
N ILE A 131 3.32 7.22 9.09
CA ILE A 131 4.72 7.44 8.68
C ILE A 131 5.66 7.31 9.89
N ARG A 132 5.32 7.93 11.02
CA ARG A 132 6.12 7.84 12.26
C ARG A 132 6.20 6.40 12.79
N LEU A 133 5.09 5.66 12.75
CA LEU A 133 5.04 4.26 13.17
C LEU A 133 5.88 3.37 12.24
N CYS A 134 5.74 3.54 10.93
CA CYS A 134 6.50 2.79 9.93
C CYS A 134 8.01 3.02 10.10
N ARG A 135 8.44 4.28 10.27
CA ARG A 135 9.84 4.61 10.57
C ARG A 135 10.34 3.92 11.84
N LYS A 136 9.57 4.01 12.94
CA LYS A 136 9.94 3.41 14.23
C LYS A 136 10.13 1.90 14.15
N TYR A 137 9.27 1.21 13.42
CA TYR A 137 9.29 -0.26 13.31
C TYR A 137 9.98 -0.77 12.04
N LYS A 138 10.62 0.12 11.27
CA LYS A 138 11.32 -0.20 10.00
C LYS A 138 10.41 -0.90 8.99
N VAL A 139 9.13 -0.51 8.96
CA VAL A 139 8.18 -0.97 7.95
C VAL A 139 8.39 -0.14 6.70
N LYS A 140 8.46 -0.81 5.55
CA LYS A 140 8.57 -0.13 4.27
C LYS A 140 7.27 0.60 3.93
N MET A 141 7.41 1.75 3.30
CA MET A 141 6.29 2.56 2.85
C MET A 141 6.25 2.54 1.31
N LEU A 142 5.07 2.71 0.75
CA LEU A 142 4.83 2.87 -0.67
C LEU A 142 3.90 4.07 -0.83
N ILE A 143 4.24 4.98 -1.74
CA ILE A 143 3.35 6.09 -2.10
C ILE A 143 3.08 6.03 -3.60
N ALA A 144 1.81 6.12 -3.99
CA ALA A 144 1.42 6.21 -5.38
C ALA A 144 0.12 7.01 -5.52
N THR A 145 -0.21 7.40 -6.75
CA THR A 145 -1.44 8.14 -7.02
C THR A 145 -2.69 7.30 -6.83
N PHE A 146 -2.64 6.01 -7.18
CA PHE A 146 -3.81 5.12 -7.28
C PHE A 146 -4.99 5.78 -8.01
N ALA A 147 -4.66 6.57 -9.03
CA ALA A 147 -5.60 7.39 -9.79
C ALA A 147 -6.62 6.52 -10.54
N SER A 148 -7.91 6.88 -10.46
CA SER A 148 -8.97 6.28 -11.29
C SER A 148 -9.12 6.94 -12.66
N SER A 149 -8.49 8.10 -12.85
CA SER A 149 -8.51 8.89 -14.08
C SER A 149 -7.15 9.57 -14.32
N VAL A 150 -6.82 9.83 -15.58
CA VAL A 150 -5.58 10.53 -15.98
C VAL A 150 -5.44 11.89 -15.27
N LEU A 151 -6.54 12.57 -14.95
CA LEU A 151 -6.53 13.88 -14.27
C LEU A 151 -6.08 13.81 -12.80
N GLU A 152 -6.16 12.62 -12.18
CA GLU A 152 -5.73 12.39 -10.80
C GLU A 152 -4.23 12.04 -10.70
N MET A 153 -3.55 11.88 -11.84
CA MET A 153 -2.12 11.60 -11.90
C MET A 153 -1.30 12.80 -11.42
N ARG A 154 -0.15 12.53 -10.83
CA ARG A 154 0.85 13.51 -10.38
C ARG A 154 2.23 13.02 -10.77
N SER A 155 3.16 13.96 -10.96
CA SER A 155 4.56 13.61 -11.24
C SER A 155 5.19 12.91 -10.03
N ALA A 156 6.25 12.12 -10.25
CA ALA A 156 6.94 11.49 -9.14
C ALA A 156 7.59 12.55 -8.23
N HIS A 157 8.09 13.65 -8.81
CA HIS A 157 8.61 14.79 -8.07
C HIS A 157 7.58 15.42 -7.12
N ASP A 158 6.33 15.61 -7.58
CA ASP A 158 5.26 16.16 -6.74
C ASP A 158 4.92 15.20 -5.59
N LEU A 159 4.82 13.89 -5.88
CA LEU A 159 4.58 12.89 -4.86
C LEU A 159 5.72 12.81 -3.84
N GLN A 160 6.97 12.96 -4.29
CA GLN A 160 8.14 12.99 -3.42
C GLN A 160 8.13 14.21 -2.51
N ALA A 161 7.85 15.39 -3.05
CA ALA A 161 7.74 16.63 -2.28
C ALA A 161 6.59 16.55 -1.27
N PHE A 162 5.46 15.99 -1.70
CA PHE A 162 4.29 15.78 -0.85
C PHE A 162 4.58 14.79 0.30
N ALA A 163 5.22 13.66 0.01
CA ALA A 163 5.64 12.70 1.02
C ALA A 163 6.58 13.33 2.08
N GLN A 164 7.49 14.19 1.64
CA GLN A 164 8.36 14.96 2.54
C GLN A 164 7.56 15.93 3.41
N ALA A 165 6.58 16.63 2.84
CA ALA A 165 5.68 17.51 3.59
C ALA A 165 4.85 16.77 4.66
N LEU A 166 4.48 15.51 4.41
CA LEU A 166 3.85 14.62 5.39
C LEU A 166 4.81 14.12 6.49
N GLY A 167 6.10 14.42 6.37
CA GLY A 167 7.11 14.14 7.38
C GLY A 167 8.02 12.97 7.06
N MET A 168 8.06 12.48 5.82
CA MET A 168 9.13 11.58 5.35
C MET A 168 10.46 12.34 5.19
N THR A 169 11.57 11.64 5.37
CA THR A 169 12.89 12.14 4.94
C THR A 169 13.01 12.07 3.41
N PRO A 170 13.92 12.82 2.77
CA PRO A 170 14.11 12.76 1.31
C PRO A 170 14.37 11.33 0.81
N LYS A 171 15.16 10.56 1.57
CA LYS A 171 15.45 9.15 1.29
C LYS A 171 14.22 8.25 1.41
N GLU A 172 13.45 8.39 2.50
CA GLU A 172 12.22 7.61 2.68
C GLU A 172 11.19 7.91 1.58
N ALA A 173 11.06 9.17 1.17
CA ALA A 173 10.15 9.56 0.09
C ALA A 173 10.58 8.96 -1.25
N GLN A 174 11.88 8.99 -1.56
CA GLN A 174 12.43 8.32 -2.74
C GLN A 174 12.20 6.80 -2.67
N ASP A 175 12.58 6.17 -1.56
CA ASP A 175 12.39 4.73 -1.35
C ASP A 175 10.92 4.30 -1.48
N ALA A 176 9.99 5.13 -1.03
CA ALA A 176 8.56 4.86 -1.10
C ALA A 176 8.00 4.91 -2.53
N LEU A 177 8.58 5.74 -3.41
CA LEU A 177 8.22 5.76 -4.84
C LEU A 177 8.74 4.50 -5.55
N HIS A 178 9.96 4.07 -5.26
CA HIS A 178 10.56 2.89 -5.89
C HIS A 178 9.99 1.56 -5.34
N GLU A 179 9.30 1.55 -4.20
CA GLU A 179 8.91 0.30 -3.53
C GLU A 179 7.95 -0.55 -4.35
N ALA A 180 7.07 0.07 -5.15
CA ALA A 180 6.19 -0.67 -6.06
C ALA A 180 6.99 -1.49 -7.10
N GLY A 181 7.99 -0.86 -7.74
CA GLY A 181 8.90 -1.54 -8.67
C GLY A 181 9.70 -2.66 -8.00
N ARG A 182 10.21 -2.42 -6.79
CA ARG A 182 10.92 -3.44 -5.99
C ARG A 182 10.04 -4.65 -5.68
N ILE A 183 8.76 -4.44 -5.36
CA ILE A 183 7.79 -5.52 -5.12
C ILE A 183 7.57 -6.32 -6.41
N LEU A 184 7.36 -5.63 -7.54
CA LEU A 184 7.13 -6.27 -8.83
C LEU A 184 8.31 -7.14 -9.25
N MET A 185 9.53 -6.58 -9.24
CA MET A 185 10.76 -7.32 -9.57
C MET A 185 10.92 -8.56 -8.69
N ARG A 186 10.81 -8.40 -7.36
CA ARG A 186 10.90 -9.52 -6.40
C ARG A 186 9.89 -10.62 -6.68
N ASN A 187 8.66 -10.25 -7.04
CA ASN A 187 7.59 -11.22 -7.24
C ASN A 187 7.66 -11.88 -8.63
N GLN A 188 8.17 -11.19 -9.65
CA GLN A 188 8.50 -11.77 -10.95
C GLN A 188 9.63 -12.78 -10.83
N GLU A 189 10.70 -12.45 -10.10
CA GLU A 189 11.81 -13.39 -9.85
C GLU A 189 11.33 -14.68 -9.17
N LYS A 190 10.45 -14.58 -8.18
CA LYS A 190 9.85 -15.73 -7.49
C LYS A 190 8.98 -16.62 -8.38
N LYS A 191 8.46 -16.07 -9.47
CA LYS A 191 7.66 -16.82 -10.46
C LYS A 191 8.52 -17.40 -11.58
N HIS A 192 9.78 -17.00 -11.69
CA HIS A 192 10.66 -17.48 -12.74
C HIS A 192 10.92 -18.99 -12.57
N PRO A 193 10.89 -19.81 -13.65
CA PRO A 193 11.05 -21.27 -13.54
C PRO A 193 12.37 -21.71 -12.87
N SER A 194 13.41 -20.89 -13.00
CA SER A 194 14.72 -21.17 -12.40
C SER A 194 14.78 -20.87 -10.90
N TYR A 195 13.74 -20.27 -10.31
CA TYR A 195 13.73 -19.90 -8.89
C TYR A 195 13.33 -21.10 -8.01
N VAL A 196 14.16 -21.42 -7.02
CA VAL A 196 13.87 -22.48 -6.03
C VAL A 196 13.66 -21.88 -4.64
N SER A 197 14.56 -20.99 -4.21
CA SER A 197 14.51 -20.30 -2.92
C SER A 197 15.30 -18.99 -2.99
N ASP A 198 15.17 -18.13 -1.97
CA ASP A 198 15.92 -16.88 -1.87
C ASP A 198 17.43 -17.17 -2.01
N GLY A 199 18.05 -16.70 -3.10
CA GLY A 199 19.48 -16.90 -3.40
C GLY A 199 19.84 -18.21 -4.13
N ILE A 200 18.86 -19.08 -4.44
CA ILE A 200 19.09 -20.36 -5.11
C ILE A 200 18.39 -20.36 -6.47
N ARG A 201 19.17 -20.55 -7.55
CA ARG A 201 18.69 -20.65 -8.92
C ARG A 201 19.17 -21.93 -9.59
N ILE A 202 18.32 -22.51 -10.43
CA ILE A 202 18.72 -23.57 -11.36
C ILE A 202 19.55 -22.91 -12.46
N VAL A 203 20.80 -23.34 -12.60
CA VAL A 203 21.69 -22.96 -13.71
C VAL A 203 21.76 -24.19 -14.61
N GLU A 204 21.26 -24.07 -15.84
CA GLU A 204 21.50 -25.06 -16.90
C GLU A 204 22.86 -24.83 -17.55
#